data_AF-A0AAX2GW07-F1
#
_entry.id   AF-A0AAX2GW07-F1
#
_cell.length_a   1.000
_cell.length_b   1.000
_cell.length_c   1.000
_cell.angle_alpha   90.00
_cell.angle_beta   90.00
_cell.angle_gamma   90.00
#
_symmetry.space_group_name_H-M   'P 1'
#
loop_
_entity.id
_entity.type
_entity.pdbx_description
1 polymer ?
#
loop_
_entity_poly.entity_id
_entity_poly.type
_entity_poly.pdbx_seq_one_letter_code
_entity_poly.pdbx_strand_id
1 'polypeptide(L)'
;MEIASKQWKQQLQYALQGRDYQTLITTTSEGIPILPFYTEEHVGEPFTIKGRSRVGVHLFCSDPELTLQRMQEFHNSGVDLFLVTLIAPCTYEQIPKQLRIEGAQVLFTPDPLIDAFRRGILPPNTLRTDLSSPLQLNATLYREAGASLTHQMAYALAQIKEYDTDNDTADIYLRVAVGEALLLEIAALRALRKLLREQFPTRRTHIVAEVLQRRLTLVRSNYNKDYIPLAYEAAALGQADFIITQTSDFYRYKNEMKEHTQIQNLLSIIKKSSVGFINEAYSVQALTKEIYHTVSLKYEHIQSQDGLLNFYQKEQLQWEIKRQNKREQQEFDAQLIEAGITPENTHIYGEEHWNLYPFTKKLNAITKFFPLIPKRLWQNFELTSIKQA
;
A
#
# COMPACT_ATOMS: atom_id res chain seq x y z
N MET A 1 21.38 -24.02 -20.18
CA MET A 1 20.05 -23.44 -19.92
C MET A 1 19.26 -23.14 -21.20
N GLU A 2 19.89 -22.62 -22.26
CA GLU A 2 19.20 -22.31 -23.53
C GLU A 2 18.48 -23.52 -24.18
N ILE A 3 19.08 -24.72 -24.08
CA ILE A 3 18.50 -25.99 -24.54
C ILE A 3 17.20 -26.32 -23.79
N ALA A 4 17.15 -26.06 -22.47
CA ALA A 4 15.99 -26.35 -21.64
C ALA A 4 14.81 -25.41 -21.93
N SER A 5 15.06 -24.11 -22.13
CA SER A 5 14.02 -23.14 -22.53
C SER A 5 13.41 -23.50 -23.90
N LYS A 6 14.25 -23.87 -24.88
CA LYS A 6 13.76 -24.32 -26.21
C LYS A 6 12.93 -25.59 -26.12
N GLN A 7 13.36 -26.58 -25.34
CA GLN A 7 12.59 -27.81 -25.09
C GLN A 7 11.25 -27.54 -24.40
N TRP A 8 11.23 -26.64 -23.41
CA TRP A 8 9.98 -26.27 -22.72
C TRP A 8 9.01 -25.56 -23.64
N LYS A 9 9.50 -24.63 -24.48
CA LYS A 9 8.69 -23.96 -25.52
C LYS A 9 8.11 -24.97 -26.52
N GLN A 10 8.88 -25.98 -26.94
CA GLN A 10 8.39 -27.05 -27.81
C GLN A 10 7.32 -27.93 -27.14
N GLN A 11 7.53 -28.32 -25.87
CA GLN A 11 6.54 -29.08 -25.11
C GLN A 11 5.24 -28.30 -24.91
N LEU A 12 5.36 -27.00 -24.63
CA LEU A 12 4.21 -26.12 -24.46
C LEU A 12 3.44 -25.94 -25.78
N GLN A 13 4.14 -25.78 -26.91
CA GLN A 13 3.51 -25.75 -28.24
C GLN A 13 2.77 -27.05 -28.56
N TYR A 14 3.36 -28.20 -28.22
CA TYR A 14 2.68 -29.50 -28.37
C TYR A 14 1.43 -29.58 -27.48
N ALA A 15 1.53 -29.17 -26.21
CA ALA A 15 0.43 -29.20 -25.25
C ALA A 15 -0.71 -28.23 -25.61
N LEU A 16 -0.39 -27.12 -26.30
CA LEU A 16 -1.38 -26.17 -26.80
C LEU A 16 -2.26 -26.73 -27.92
N GLN A 17 -1.88 -27.83 -28.57
CA GLN A 17 -2.66 -28.50 -29.63
C GLN A 17 -3.16 -27.52 -30.72
N GLY A 18 -2.30 -26.55 -31.10
CA GLY A 18 -2.62 -25.53 -32.10
C GLY A 18 -3.36 -24.29 -31.57
N ARG A 19 -3.67 -24.21 -30.26
CA ARG A 19 -4.11 -22.95 -29.63
C ARG A 19 -2.97 -21.94 -29.62
N ASP A 20 -3.32 -20.67 -29.82
CA ASP A 20 -2.35 -19.57 -29.83
C ASP A 20 -1.76 -19.36 -28.43
N TYR A 21 -0.42 -19.30 -28.33
CA TYR A 21 0.31 -18.98 -27.11
C TYR A 21 -0.16 -17.67 -26.46
N GLN A 22 -0.55 -16.69 -27.29
CA GLN A 22 -1.01 -15.38 -26.81
C GLN A 22 -2.24 -15.50 -25.88
N THR A 23 -3.02 -16.59 -25.99
CA THR A 23 -4.18 -16.85 -25.12
C THR A 23 -3.81 -17.19 -23.68
N LEU A 24 -2.55 -17.58 -23.41
CA LEU A 24 -2.07 -17.88 -22.06
C LEU A 24 -1.52 -16.64 -21.34
N ILE A 25 -1.30 -15.53 -22.05
CA ILE A 25 -0.77 -14.31 -21.46
C ILE A 25 -1.93 -13.54 -20.84
N THR A 26 -1.88 -13.37 -19.52
CA THR A 26 -2.84 -12.52 -18.80
C THR A 26 -2.28 -11.12 -18.72
N THR A 27 -3.06 -10.09 -19.07
CA THR A 27 -2.61 -8.70 -18.95
C THR A 27 -3.35 -8.03 -17.80
N THR A 28 -2.61 -7.41 -16.89
CA THR A 28 -3.20 -6.62 -15.81
C THR A 28 -3.98 -5.42 -16.36
N SER A 29 -4.82 -4.80 -15.53
CA SER A 29 -5.53 -3.58 -15.94
C SER A 29 -4.61 -2.40 -16.30
N GLU A 30 -3.34 -2.47 -15.90
CA GLU A 30 -2.31 -1.46 -16.16
C GLU A 30 -1.44 -1.78 -17.39
N GLY A 31 -1.74 -2.85 -18.12
CA GLY A 31 -0.99 -3.24 -19.32
C GLY A 31 0.27 -4.08 -19.04
N ILE A 32 0.51 -4.48 -17.80
CA ILE A 32 1.63 -5.37 -17.45
C ILE A 32 1.28 -6.80 -17.87
N PRO A 33 2.06 -7.45 -18.75
CA PRO A 33 1.84 -8.83 -19.15
C PRO A 33 2.34 -9.80 -18.07
N ILE A 34 1.52 -10.81 -17.78
CA ILE A 34 1.85 -11.94 -16.91
C ILE A 34 2.01 -13.16 -17.81
N LEU A 35 3.25 -13.61 -17.94
CA LEU A 35 3.61 -14.75 -18.77
C LEU A 35 3.29 -16.08 -18.06
N PRO A 36 2.94 -17.13 -18.81
CA PRO A 36 2.72 -18.47 -18.24
C PRO A 36 4.00 -19.12 -17.69
N PHE A 37 5.18 -18.68 -18.16
CA PHE A 37 6.48 -19.10 -17.63
C PHE A 37 7.52 -17.99 -17.81
N TYR A 38 8.58 -18.02 -17.00
CA TYR A 38 9.66 -17.04 -17.02
C TYR A 38 11.02 -17.74 -17.11
N THR A 39 11.95 -17.09 -17.78
CA THR A 39 13.32 -17.56 -18.02
C THR A 39 14.27 -16.38 -17.88
N GLU A 40 15.58 -16.64 -17.88
CA GLU A 40 16.62 -15.63 -17.85
C GLU A 40 16.47 -14.54 -18.93
N GLU A 41 15.92 -14.88 -20.10
CA GLU A 41 15.70 -13.94 -21.22
C GLU A 41 14.74 -12.77 -20.84
N HIS A 42 13.93 -12.95 -19.79
CA HIS A 42 12.95 -11.96 -19.34
C HIS A 42 13.48 -11.05 -18.22
N VAL A 43 14.57 -11.43 -17.54
CA VAL A 43 15.03 -10.84 -16.27
C VAL A 43 15.52 -9.39 -16.40
N GLY A 44 15.96 -8.97 -17.59
CA GLY A 44 16.53 -7.64 -17.79
C GLY A 44 17.74 -7.38 -16.89
N GLU A 45 17.91 -6.13 -16.44
CA GLU A 45 18.92 -5.80 -15.44
C GLU A 45 18.43 -6.25 -14.05
N PRO A 46 19.08 -7.25 -13.42
CA PRO A 46 18.61 -7.78 -12.15
C PRO A 46 18.77 -6.74 -11.04
N PHE A 47 17.72 -6.55 -10.26
CA PHE A 47 17.78 -5.74 -9.05
C PHE A 47 17.92 -6.66 -7.84
N THR A 48 18.81 -6.33 -6.90
CA THR A 48 19.00 -7.13 -5.68
C THR A 48 18.60 -6.32 -4.45
N ILE A 49 17.73 -6.92 -3.66
CA ILE A 49 17.32 -6.42 -2.34
C ILE A 49 18.11 -7.16 -1.25
N LYS A 50 18.47 -6.43 -0.19
CA LYS A 50 19.22 -6.96 0.95
C LYS A 50 18.64 -6.38 2.23
N GLY A 51 18.27 -7.23 3.17
CA GLY A 51 17.74 -6.82 4.46
C GLY A 51 16.49 -7.59 4.82
N ARG A 52 15.85 -7.15 5.91
CA ARG A 52 14.64 -7.76 6.45
C ARG A 52 13.73 -6.68 6.97
N SER A 53 12.43 -6.84 6.75
CA SER A 53 11.43 -5.92 7.26
C SER A 53 11.39 -5.94 8.79
N ARG A 54 10.97 -4.82 9.37
CA ARG A 54 10.71 -4.67 10.81
C ARG A 54 9.23 -4.38 11.03
N VAL A 55 8.75 -4.61 12.25
CA VAL A 55 7.33 -4.38 12.58
C VAL A 55 7.10 -2.93 12.96
N GLY A 56 6.03 -2.34 12.44
CA GLY A 56 5.53 -1.06 12.88
C GLY A 56 4.07 -1.13 13.34
N VAL A 57 3.66 -0.13 14.11
CA VAL A 57 2.29 0.04 14.60
C VAL A 57 1.86 1.48 14.41
N HIS A 58 0.55 1.69 14.30
CA HIS A 58 -0.04 3.03 14.27
C HIS A 58 -0.86 3.26 15.54
N LEU A 59 -0.57 4.33 16.27
CA LEU A 59 -1.19 4.69 17.54
C LEU A 59 -1.83 6.07 17.45
N PHE A 60 -2.89 6.27 18.23
CA PHE A 60 -3.51 7.57 18.45
C PHE A 60 -3.14 8.04 19.86
N CYS A 61 -2.65 9.27 19.97
CA CYS A 61 -2.20 9.85 21.23
C CYS A 61 -3.12 11.00 21.65
N SER A 62 -4.00 10.73 22.62
CA SER A 62 -4.70 11.76 23.41
C SER A 62 -4.01 12.00 24.75
N ASP A 63 -3.41 10.94 25.31
CA ASP A 63 -2.67 10.95 26.58
C ASP A 63 -1.22 10.48 26.32
N PRO A 64 -0.21 11.37 26.45
CA PRO A 64 1.17 11.02 26.20
C PRO A 64 1.76 9.99 27.16
N GLU A 65 1.31 9.91 28.42
CA GLU A 65 1.86 8.96 29.40
C GLU A 65 1.37 7.54 29.10
N LEU A 66 0.06 7.38 28.92
CA LEU A 66 -0.52 6.09 28.55
C LEU A 66 -0.01 5.61 27.19
N THR A 67 0.14 6.53 26.23
CA THR A 67 0.68 6.20 24.91
C THR A 67 2.13 5.72 25.02
N LEU A 68 2.96 6.35 25.85
CA LEU A 68 4.34 5.94 26.07
C LEU A 68 4.43 4.55 26.69
N GLN A 69 3.60 4.26 27.70
CA GLN A 69 3.55 2.92 28.32
C GLN A 69 3.24 1.85 27.27
N ARG A 70 2.20 2.08 26.46
CA ARG A 70 1.82 1.16 25.40
C ARG A 70 2.91 1.01 24.33
N MET A 71 3.61 2.08 23.98
CA MET A 71 4.75 2.01 23.07
C MET A 71 5.87 1.13 23.65
N GLN A 72 6.17 1.21 24.94
CA GLN A 72 7.17 0.36 25.59
C GLN A 72 6.76 -1.12 25.56
N GLU A 73 5.49 -1.44 25.86
CA GLU A 73 4.95 -2.80 25.80
C GLU A 73 5.05 -3.41 24.40
N PHE A 74 4.69 -2.63 23.38
CA PHE A 74 4.81 -3.03 21.98
C PHE A 74 6.27 -3.15 21.53
N HIS A 75 7.14 -2.27 21.99
CA HIS A 75 8.58 -2.35 21.70
C HIS A 75 9.19 -3.64 22.26
N ASN A 76 8.87 -3.98 23.51
CA ASN A 76 9.27 -5.24 24.14
C ASN A 76 8.73 -6.48 23.39
N SER A 77 7.65 -6.31 22.63
CA SER A 77 7.07 -7.36 21.78
C SER A 77 7.70 -7.45 20.39
N GLY A 78 8.68 -6.61 20.05
CA GLY A 78 9.40 -6.60 18.77
C GLY A 78 8.96 -5.52 17.77
N VAL A 79 8.28 -4.47 18.23
CA VAL A 79 7.90 -3.32 17.39
C VAL A 79 9.02 -2.29 17.34
N ASP A 80 9.32 -1.82 16.13
CA ASP A 80 10.47 -0.99 15.81
C ASP A 80 10.11 0.36 15.18
N LEU A 81 8.86 0.53 14.74
CA LEU A 81 8.32 1.78 14.22
C LEU A 81 6.99 2.10 14.87
N PHE A 82 6.87 3.32 15.39
CA PHE A 82 5.64 3.88 15.92
C PHE A 82 5.22 5.06 15.06
N LEU A 83 4.14 4.88 14.30
CA LEU A 83 3.41 5.99 13.70
C LEU A 83 2.44 6.53 14.76
N VAL A 84 2.52 7.82 15.07
CA VAL A 84 1.71 8.44 16.12
C VAL A 84 0.88 9.57 15.53
N THR A 85 -0.43 9.42 15.56
CA THR A 85 -1.37 10.51 15.26
C THR A 85 -1.79 11.18 16.56
N LEU A 86 -1.48 12.46 16.71
CA LEU A 86 -1.95 13.27 17.84
C LEU A 86 -3.43 13.59 17.67
N ILE A 87 -4.21 13.34 18.72
CA ILE A 87 -5.63 13.67 18.82
C ILE A 87 -5.84 14.53 20.06
N ALA A 88 -6.87 15.38 20.04
CA ALA A 88 -7.15 16.29 21.16
C ALA A 88 -7.21 15.51 22.50
N PRO A 89 -6.58 16.03 23.59
CA PRO A 89 -6.02 17.38 23.72
C PRO A 89 -4.60 17.57 23.16
N CYS A 90 -3.91 16.53 22.67
CA CYS A 90 -2.58 16.67 22.10
C CYS A 90 -2.63 17.37 20.73
N THR A 91 -1.66 18.26 20.45
CA THR A 91 -1.57 18.96 19.17
C THR A 91 -0.16 18.95 18.57
N TYR A 92 -0.06 19.14 17.26
CA TYR A 92 1.22 19.22 16.55
C TYR A 92 1.98 20.52 16.82
N GLU A 93 1.35 21.55 17.37
CA GLU A 93 2.06 22.74 17.84
C GLU A 93 2.89 22.43 19.11
N GLN A 94 2.44 21.45 19.90
CA GLN A 94 3.08 21.04 21.16
C GLN A 94 3.30 19.53 21.19
N ILE A 95 4.17 19.06 20.29
CA ILE A 95 4.49 17.63 20.20
C ILE A 95 5.06 17.12 21.54
N PRO A 96 4.50 16.05 22.13
CA PRO A 96 4.99 15.50 23.38
C PRO A 96 6.41 14.94 23.22
N LYS A 97 7.41 15.65 23.76
CA LYS A 97 8.83 15.29 23.62
C LYS A 97 9.20 13.95 24.26
N GLN A 98 8.38 13.47 25.20
CA GLN A 98 8.56 12.21 25.92
C GLN A 98 8.22 10.97 25.08
N LEU A 99 7.49 11.11 23.96
CA LEU A 99 7.13 9.99 23.08
C LEU A 99 8.33 9.55 22.24
N ARG A 100 9.28 8.91 22.91
CA ARG A 100 10.53 8.40 22.34
C ARG A 100 10.81 7.03 22.95
N ILE A 101 11.26 6.10 22.12
CA ILE A 101 11.65 4.76 22.51
C ILE A 101 13.07 4.55 21.99
N GLU A 102 14.00 4.24 22.88
CA GLU A 102 15.37 3.92 22.47
C GLU A 102 15.38 2.67 21.58
N GLY A 103 16.08 2.71 20.44
CA GLY A 103 16.14 1.58 19.50
C GLY A 103 14.96 1.46 18.52
N ALA A 104 13.91 2.27 18.67
CA ALA A 104 12.77 2.33 17.75
C ALA A 104 12.59 3.72 17.12
N GLN A 105 12.02 3.74 15.92
CA GLN A 105 11.67 4.97 15.24
C GLN A 105 10.29 5.44 15.68
N VAL A 106 10.15 6.72 16.02
CA VAL A 106 8.86 7.36 16.29
C VAL A 106 8.63 8.45 15.26
N LEU A 107 7.52 8.36 14.53
CA LEU A 107 7.12 9.30 13.50
C LEU A 107 5.73 9.84 13.80
N PHE A 108 5.60 11.16 13.90
CA PHE A 108 4.30 11.80 14.04
C PHE A 108 3.65 11.93 12.67
N THR A 109 2.40 11.49 12.54
CA THR A 109 1.67 11.48 11.26
C THR A 109 0.41 12.31 11.38
N PRO A 110 0.16 13.28 10.48
CA PRO A 110 -0.94 14.23 10.61
C PRO A 110 -2.28 13.52 10.67
N ASP A 111 -3.25 14.13 11.35
CA ASP A 111 -4.63 13.61 11.34
C ASP A 111 -5.20 13.78 9.91
N PRO A 112 -5.61 12.68 9.24
CA PRO A 112 -6.16 12.73 7.90
C PRO A 112 -7.41 13.63 7.77
N LEU A 113 -8.09 13.96 8.86
CA LEU A 113 -9.27 14.83 8.87
C LEU A 113 -8.95 16.33 9.08
N ILE A 114 -7.81 16.66 9.71
CA ILE A 114 -7.53 18.04 10.17
C ILE A 114 -6.61 18.80 9.20
N ASP A 115 -5.70 18.12 8.50
CA ASP A 115 -4.70 18.81 7.68
C ASP A 115 -5.15 19.12 6.24
N ALA A 116 -6.28 18.53 5.81
CA ALA A 116 -6.92 18.77 4.51
C ALA A 116 -7.33 20.23 4.25
N PHE A 117 -7.41 21.05 5.30
CA PHE A 117 -8.05 22.36 5.24
C PHE A 117 -7.10 23.55 5.33
N ARG A 118 -5.84 23.38 5.75
CA ARG A 118 -5.03 24.55 6.16
C ARG A 118 -4.11 25.12 5.09
N ARG A 119 -3.79 24.40 4.01
CA ARG A 119 -2.88 24.90 2.97
C ARG A 119 -3.34 24.36 1.62
N GLY A 120 -3.62 25.20 0.65
CA GLY A 120 -4.00 24.78 -0.71
C GLY A 120 -2.84 24.13 -1.50
N ILE A 121 -2.11 23.22 -0.86
CA ILE A 121 -0.84 22.61 -1.27
C ILE A 121 -1.04 21.09 -1.22
N LEU A 122 -1.12 20.44 -2.39
CA LEU A 122 -1.15 18.98 -2.58
C LEU A 122 -2.21 18.23 -1.72
N PRO A 123 -2.40 16.91 -1.85
CA PRO A 123 -3.20 16.18 -0.88
C PRO A 123 -2.51 16.29 0.51
N PRO A 124 -3.28 16.35 1.62
CA PRO A 124 -2.78 16.57 2.99
C PRO A 124 -2.06 15.36 3.58
N ASN A 125 -1.48 14.52 2.74
CA ASN A 125 -0.85 13.26 3.10
C ASN A 125 0.68 13.37 3.17
N THR A 126 1.26 14.59 3.07
CA THR A 126 2.68 14.85 3.32
C THR A 126 2.86 15.64 4.61
N LEU A 127 3.78 15.21 5.47
CA LEU A 127 4.22 15.97 6.63
C LEU A 127 5.73 16.23 6.56
N ARG A 128 6.08 17.50 6.76
CA ARG A 128 7.44 17.95 7.01
C ARG A 128 7.41 19.19 7.89
N THR A 129 8.01 19.11 9.08
CA THR A 129 8.03 20.21 10.04
C THR A 129 9.10 21.26 9.73
N ASP A 130 10.28 20.82 9.26
CA ASP A 130 11.38 21.67 8.80
C ASP A 130 12.30 20.90 7.84
N LEU A 131 13.34 21.56 7.33
CA LEU A 131 14.30 20.94 6.39
C LEU A 131 15.13 19.81 7.02
N SER A 132 15.37 19.83 8.32
CA SER A 132 16.14 18.80 9.04
C SER A 132 15.30 17.57 9.40
N SER A 133 13.98 17.71 9.42
CA SER A 133 13.03 16.67 9.77
C SER A 133 12.78 15.72 8.59
N PRO A 134 12.57 14.41 8.85
CA PRO A 134 12.25 13.45 7.79
C PRO A 134 11.01 13.87 7.00
N LEU A 135 11.07 13.70 5.69
CA LEU A 135 9.92 13.88 4.82
C LEU A 135 9.03 12.64 4.92
N GLN A 136 7.83 12.80 5.46
CA GLN A 136 6.87 11.71 5.58
C GLN A 136 5.78 11.85 4.53
N LEU A 137 5.63 10.85 3.67
CA LEU A 137 4.58 10.81 2.66
C LEU A 137 3.69 9.59 2.86
N ASN A 138 2.38 9.81 2.95
CA ASN A 138 1.38 8.76 2.97
C ASN A 138 0.71 8.54 1.60
N ALA A 139 1.33 7.72 0.76
CA ALA A 139 0.79 7.39 -0.57
C ALA A 139 -0.34 6.34 -0.54
N THR A 140 -0.67 5.75 0.62
CA THR A 140 -1.77 4.76 0.72
C THR A 140 -3.08 5.35 0.23
N LEU A 141 -3.34 6.64 0.52
CA LEU A 141 -4.54 7.36 0.13
C LEU A 141 -4.85 7.26 -1.36
N TYR A 142 -3.83 7.23 -2.24
CA TYR A 142 -4.03 7.09 -3.67
C TYR A 142 -4.70 5.75 -3.99
N ARG A 143 -4.16 4.63 -3.49
CA ARG A 143 -4.76 3.30 -3.73
C ARG A 143 -6.09 3.17 -3.04
N GLU A 144 -6.20 3.64 -1.80
CA GLU A 144 -7.46 3.64 -1.05
C GLU A 144 -8.57 4.37 -1.83
N ALA A 145 -8.24 5.45 -2.54
CA ALA A 145 -9.20 6.22 -3.33
C ALA A 145 -9.55 5.61 -4.70
N GLY A 146 -8.79 4.62 -5.17
CA GLY A 146 -9.02 4.04 -6.50
C GLY A 146 -7.81 3.84 -7.39
N ALA A 147 -6.64 4.36 -7.02
CA ALA A 147 -5.44 4.23 -7.83
C ALA A 147 -5.01 2.76 -7.88
N SER A 148 -4.43 2.37 -9.01
CA SER A 148 -3.78 1.08 -9.12
C SER A 148 -2.39 1.09 -8.50
N LEU A 149 -1.73 -0.06 -8.55
CA LEU A 149 -0.42 -0.30 -7.97
C LEU A 149 0.64 0.65 -8.54
N THR A 150 0.71 0.80 -9.87
CA THR A 150 1.74 1.65 -10.48
C THR A 150 1.42 3.15 -10.37
N HIS A 151 0.15 3.55 -10.39
CA HIS A 151 -0.24 4.95 -10.14
C HIS A 151 0.15 5.40 -8.74
N GLN A 152 -0.01 4.56 -7.71
CA GLN A 152 0.45 4.88 -6.34
C GLN A 152 1.92 5.27 -6.32
N MET A 153 2.74 4.50 -7.02
CA MET A 153 4.19 4.69 -7.05
C MET A 153 4.57 5.94 -7.83
N ALA A 154 3.96 6.16 -9.00
CA ALA A 154 4.20 7.34 -9.81
C ALA A 154 3.80 8.62 -9.08
N TYR A 155 2.61 8.64 -8.46
CA TYR A 155 2.15 9.78 -7.64
C TYR A 155 3.04 9.98 -6.42
N ALA A 156 3.50 8.91 -5.77
CA ALA A 156 4.43 9.02 -4.64
C ALA A 156 5.75 9.67 -5.04
N LEU A 157 6.38 9.21 -6.13
CA LEU A 157 7.63 9.78 -6.63
C LEU A 157 7.46 11.24 -7.03
N ALA A 158 6.39 11.56 -7.76
CA ALA A 158 6.08 12.93 -8.17
C ALA A 158 5.82 13.82 -6.96
N GLN A 159 5.12 13.32 -5.93
CA GLN A 159 4.87 14.08 -4.71
C GLN A 159 6.14 14.32 -3.91
N ILE A 160 7.02 13.33 -3.77
CA ILE A 160 8.30 13.53 -3.09
C ILE A 160 9.10 14.62 -3.82
N LYS A 161 9.10 14.62 -5.15
CA LYS A 161 9.84 15.59 -5.96
C LYS A 161 9.41 17.03 -5.73
N GLU A 162 8.13 17.28 -5.47
CA GLU A 162 7.59 18.62 -5.14
C GLU A 162 8.15 19.20 -3.83
N TYR A 163 8.60 18.32 -2.91
CA TYR A 163 9.18 18.72 -1.61
C TYR A 163 10.70 18.53 -1.56
N ASP A 164 11.30 18.05 -2.65
CA ASP A 164 12.72 17.77 -2.75
C ASP A 164 13.48 19.01 -3.21
N THR A 165 14.65 19.25 -2.60
CA THR A 165 15.52 20.39 -2.93
C THR A 165 16.95 19.89 -3.07
N ASP A 166 17.76 20.56 -3.90
CA ASP A 166 19.07 20.04 -4.36
C ASP A 166 20.08 19.70 -3.23
N ASN A 167 19.89 20.20 -2.01
CA ASN A 167 20.76 19.97 -0.86
C ASN A 167 20.08 19.20 0.29
N ASP A 168 18.91 18.61 0.04
CA ASP A 168 18.17 17.91 1.07
C ASP A 168 18.74 16.51 1.33
N THR A 169 19.14 16.26 2.57
CA THR A 169 19.67 14.96 3.01
C THR A 169 18.76 14.29 4.05
N ALA A 170 17.61 14.89 4.39
CA ALA A 170 16.71 14.31 5.38
C ALA A 170 16.08 13.02 4.85
N ASP A 171 15.91 12.04 5.75
CA ASP A 171 15.34 10.74 5.38
C ASP A 171 13.90 10.89 4.83
N ILE A 172 13.53 10.02 3.92
CA ILE A 172 12.17 9.94 3.36
C ILE A 172 11.49 8.70 3.90
N TYR A 173 10.33 8.85 4.52
CA TYR A 173 9.45 7.74 4.90
C TYR A 173 8.22 7.75 4.00
N LEU A 174 8.15 6.75 3.11
CA LEU A 174 7.07 6.59 2.15
C LEU A 174 6.16 5.44 2.60
N ARG A 175 4.93 5.77 3.00
CA ARG A 175 3.89 4.77 3.29
C ARG A 175 3.17 4.37 2.01
N VAL A 176 3.06 3.07 1.76
CA VAL A 176 2.43 2.48 0.57
C VAL A 176 1.46 1.38 0.98
N ALA A 177 0.32 1.30 0.28
CA ALA A 177 -0.63 0.23 0.49
C ALA A 177 -0.23 -0.99 -0.34
N VAL A 178 -0.34 -2.18 0.25
CA VAL A 178 0.02 -3.50 -0.31
C VAL A 178 -1.19 -4.43 -0.20
N GLY A 179 -1.57 -5.05 -1.31
CA GLY A 179 -2.73 -5.95 -1.42
C GLY A 179 -2.34 -7.43 -1.56
N GLU A 180 -3.26 -8.20 -2.16
CA GLU A 180 -3.20 -9.67 -2.24
C GLU A 180 -2.45 -10.24 -3.45
N ALA A 181 -2.14 -9.40 -4.45
CA ALA A 181 -1.52 -9.83 -5.70
C ALA A 181 -0.01 -10.13 -5.50
N LEU A 182 0.29 -11.19 -4.74
CA LEU A 182 1.59 -11.50 -4.13
C LEU A 182 2.80 -11.17 -5.03
N LEU A 183 2.89 -11.78 -6.21
CA LEU A 183 4.04 -11.58 -7.11
C LEU A 183 4.14 -10.15 -7.65
N LEU A 184 3.00 -9.52 -7.96
CA LEU A 184 2.98 -8.14 -8.45
C LEU A 184 3.37 -7.17 -7.35
N GLU A 185 2.85 -7.34 -6.13
CA GLU A 185 3.19 -6.51 -4.98
C GLU A 185 4.67 -6.62 -4.59
N ILE A 186 5.24 -7.84 -4.60
CA ILE A 186 6.68 -8.07 -4.39
C ILE A 186 7.49 -7.32 -5.45
N ALA A 187 7.16 -7.52 -6.73
CA ALA A 187 7.85 -6.89 -7.85
C ALA A 187 7.73 -5.36 -7.81
N ALA A 188 6.58 -4.84 -7.38
CA ALA A 188 6.32 -3.41 -7.31
C ALA A 188 7.13 -2.73 -6.20
N LEU A 189 7.20 -3.33 -5.00
CA LEU A 189 8.02 -2.78 -3.92
C LEU A 189 9.51 -2.74 -4.29
N ARG A 190 9.98 -3.74 -5.04
CA ARG A 190 11.34 -3.79 -5.58
C ARG A 190 11.58 -2.70 -6.62
N ALA A 191 10.65 -2.53 -7.57
CA ALA A 191 10.71 -1.47 -8.58
C ALA A 191 10.70 -0.08 -7.93
N LEU A 192 9.83 0.14 -6.95
CA LEU A 192 9.76 1.38 -6.17
C LEU A 192 11.06 1.66 -5.44
N ARG A 193 11.68 0.64 -4.80
CA ARG A 193 12.97 0.80 -4.12
C ARG A 193 14.09 1.17 -5.10
N LYS A 194 14.08 0.62 -6.32
CA LYS A 194 15.03 1.00 -7.39
C LYS A 194 14.82 2.47 -7.77
N LEU A 195 13.59 2.84 -8.11
CA LEU A 195 13.23 4.20 -8.51
C LEU A 195 13.55 5.25 -7.44
N LEU A 196 13.26 4.96 -6.16
CA LEU A 196 13.57 5.86 -5.05
C LEU A 196 15.07 6.16 -4.94
N ARG A 197 15.92 5.14 -5.11
CA ARG A 197 17.38 5.30 -5.08
C ARG A 197 17.91 6.12 -6.25
N GLU A 198 17.32 5.95 -7.43
CA GLU A 198 17.72 6.67 -8.64
C GLU A 198 17.25 8.13 -8.62
N GLN A 199 16.02 8.38 -8.18
CA GLN A 199 15.43 9.71 -8.14
C GLN A 199 15.93 10.56 -6.95
N PHE A 200 16.28 9.93 -5.83
CA PHE A 200 16.69 10.62 -4.59
C PHE A 200 18.01 10.04 -4.01
N PRO A 201 19.13 10.07 -4.77
CA PRO A 201 20.36 9.36 -4.41
C PRO A 201 21.07 9.89 -3.15
N THR A 202 20.84 11.15 -2.78
CA THR A 202 21.43 11.80 -1.60
C THR A 202 20.68 11.51 -0.31
N ARG A 203 19.51 10.84 -0.39
CA ARG A 203 18.58 10.67 0.73
C ARG A 203 18.43 9.19 1.05
N ARG A 204 18.30 8.87 2.33
CA ARG A 204 17.88 7.51 2.72
C ARG A 204 16.37 7.42 2.62
N THR A 205 15.89 6.42 1.90
CA THR A 205 14.47 6.20 1.67
C THR A 205 14.00 4.95 2.40
N HIS A 206 12.90 5.06 3.12
CA HIS A 206 12.26 3.99 3.87
C HIS A 206 10.85 3.74 3.32
N ILE A 207 10.59 2.50 2.89
CA ILE A 207 9.27 2.05 2.48
C ILE A 207 8.55 1.47 3.71
N VAL A 208 7.42 2.06 4.05
CA VAL A 208 6.52 1.61 5.12
C VAL A 208 5.28 0.99 4.48
N ALA A 209 5.15 -0.33 4.52
CA ALA A 209 4.02 -1.03 3.92
C ALA A 209 2.83 -1.08 4.88
N GLU A 210 1.63 -0.82 4.37
CA GLU A 210 0.36 -1.00 5.07
C GLU A 210 -0.54 -1.92 4.26
N VAL A 211 -1.35 -2.73 4.94
CA VAL A 211 -2.36 -3.54 4.26
C VAL A 211 -3.37 -2.61 3.59
N LEU A 212 -3.61 -2.84 2.30
CA LEU A 212 -4.59 -2.09 1.52
C LEU A 212 -6.00 -2.31 2.10
N GLN A 213 -6.58 -1.28 2.70
CA GLN A 213 -7.80 -1.37 3.50
C GLN A 213 -9.05 -1.50 2.64
N ARG A 214 -9.06 -0.94 1.43
CA ARG A 214 -10.21 -1.02 0.53
C ARG A 214 -10.64 -2.43 0.09
N ARG A 215 -9.78 -3.43 0.33
CA ARG A 215 -10.08 -4.85 0.11
C ARG A 215 -10.71 -5.53 1.33
N LEU A 216 -10.63 -4.92 2.52
CA LEU A 216 -11.22 -5.49 3.74
C LEU A 216 -12.76 -5.46 3.68
N THR A 217 -13.36 -6.53 4.22
CA THR A 217 -14.80 -6.78 4.15
C THR A 217 -15.43 -6.92 5.53
N LEU A 218 -16.73 -6.61 5.63
CA LEU A 218 -17.60 -6.93 6.76
C LEU A 218 -18.21 -8.33 6.66
N VAL A 219 -17.96 -9.06 5.57
CA VAL A 219 -18.41 -10.44 5.40
C VAL A 219 -17.86 -11.32 6.53
N ARG A 220 -18.74 -12.10 7.16
CA ARG A 220 -18.40 -13.04 8.24
C ARG A 220 -17.72 -14.28 7.67
N SER A 221 -16.46 -14.13 7.30
CA SER A 221 -15.62 -15.21 6.77
C SER A 221 -14.18 -15.08 7.25
N ASN A 222 -13.31 -16.00 6.80
CA ASN A 222 -11.87 -15.88 7.02
C ASN A 222 -11.18 -14.96 6.01
N TYR A 223 -11.91 -14.32 5.08
CA TYR A 223 -11.33 -13.49 4.02
C TYR A 223 -10.29 -12.49 4.54
N ASN A 224 -10.64 -11.65 5.53
CA ASN A 224 -9.68 -10.68 6.08
C ASN A 224 -8.49 -11.36 6.79
N LYS A 225 -8.71 -12.53 7.40
CA LYS A 225 -7.67 -13.29 8.10
C LYS A 225 -6.69 -13.97 7.16
N ASP A 226 -7.10 -14.26 5.93
CA ASP A 226 -6.25 -14.84 4.88
C ASP A 226 -5.58 -13.74 4.04
N TYR A 227 -6.32 -12.66 3.77
CA TYR A 227 -5.86 -11.49 3.04
C TYR A 227 -4.69 -10.76 3.72
N ILE A 228 -4.81 -10.49 5.02
CA ILE A 228 -3.79 -9.73 5.77
C ILE A 228 -2.42 -10.43 5.75
N PRO A 229 -2.29 -11.74 6.07
CA PRO A 229 -1.03 -12.46 5.96
C PRO A 229 -0.42 -12.47 4.55
N LEU A 230 -1.24 -12.58 3.49
CA LEU A 230 -0.75 -12.51 2.11
C LEU A 230 -0.12 -11.14 1.80
N ALA A 231 -0.75 -10.05 2.25
CA ALA A 231 -0.20 -8.71 2.10
C ALA A 231 1.08 -8.52 2.92
N TYR A 232 1.15 -9.08 4.14
CA TYR A 232 2.38 -9.08 4.94
C TYR A 232 3.53 -9.84 4.27
N GLU A 233 3.23 -11.00 3.69
CA GLU A 233 4.22 -11.81 2.99
C GLU A 233 4.74 -11.08 1.75
N ALA A 234 3.84 -10.47 0.97
CA ALA A 234 4.21 -9.63 -0.16
C ALA A 234 5.12 -8.46 0.25
N ALA A 235 4.76 -7.77 1.34
CA ALA A 235 5.55 -6.66 1.86
C ALA A 235 6.93 -7.10 2.36
N ALA A 236 7.02 -8.24 3.05
CA ALA A 236 8.27 -8.78 3.56
C ALA A 236 9.21 -9.26 2.44
N LEU A 237 8.66 -10.00 1.47
CA LEU A 237 9.41 -10.53 0.32
C LEU A 237 9.80 -9.42 -0.68
N GLY A 238 8.98 -8.37 -0.80
CA GLY A 238 9.28 -7.15 -1.56
C GLY A 238 10.30 -6.22 -0.88
N GLN A 239 10.74 -6.56 0.33
CA GLN A 239 11.60 -5.75 1.19
C GLN A 239 11.02 -4.36 1.47
N ALA A 240 9.84 -4.26 2.07
CA ALA A 240 9.48 -3.05 2.82
C ALA A 240 10.43 -2.90 4.03
N ASP A 241 10.82 -1.70 4.42
CA ASP A 241 11.67 -1.51 5.61
C ASP A 241 10.85 -1.74 6.89
N PHE A 242 9.60 -1.27 6.89
CA PHE A 242 8.65 -1.49 7.96
C PHE A 242 7.30 -1.99 7.41
N ILE A 243 6.61 -2.83 8.18
CA ILE A 243 5.26 -3.30 7.87
C ILE A 243 4.36 -2.94 9.04
N ILE A 244 3.29 -2.17 8.79
CA ILE A 244 2.34 -1.75 9.81
C ILE A 244 1.33 -2.87 10.08
N THR A 245 1.14 -3.20 11.34
CA THR A 245 0.16 -4.20 11.76
C THR A 245 -1.27 -3.74 11.50
N GLN A 246 -2.09 -4.65 10.99
CA GLN A 246 -3.51 -4.52 10.69
C GLN A 246 -4.29 -5.63 11.41
N THR A 247 -5.45 -5.28 11.99
CA THR A 247 -6.41 -6.25 12.51
C THR A 247 -7.49 -6.57 11.49
N SER A 248 -8.06 -7.77 11.56
CA SER A 248 -9.11 -8.24 10.63
C SER A 248 -10.48 -7.59 10.85
N ASP A 249 -10.67 -6.95 12.01
CA ASP A 249 -11.91 -6.33 12.47
C ASP A 249 -11.77 -4.80 12.50
N PHE A 250 -11.41 -4.21 11.37
CA PHE A 250 -11.18 -2.76 11.19
C PHE A 250 -12.36 -1.86 11.61
N TYR A 251 -13.56 -2.42 11.76
CA TYR A 251 -14.79 -1.74 12.19
C TYR A 251 -14.97 -1.70 13.73
N ARG A 252 -14.04 -2.28 14.49
CA ARG A 252 -14.04 -2.27 15.95
C ARG A 252 -12.95 -1.35 16.49
N TYR A 253 -13.12 -0.93 17.74
CA TYR A 253 -12.02 -0.31 18.45
C TYR A 253 -10.85 -1.29 18.57
N LYS A 254 -9.65 -0.72 18.51
CA LYS A 254 -8.42 -1.47 18.68
C LYS A 254 -8.44 -2.19 20.03
N ASN A 255 -8.02 -3.45 20.02
CA ASN A 255 -7.96 -4.30 21.19
C ASN A 255 -6.53 -4.80 21.36
N GLU A 256 -5.97 -4.54 22.53
CA GLU A 256 -4.56 -4.79 22.83
C GLU A 256 -4.15 -6.25 22.60
N MET A 257 -4.94 -7.21 23.08
CA MET A 257 -4.65 -8.64 22.87
C MET A 257 -4.63 -9.03 21.39
N LYS A 258 -5.58 -8.49 20.59
CA LYS A 258 -5.61 -8.72 19.15
C LYS A 258 -4.41 -8.09 18.46
N GLU A 259 -4.02 -6.89 18.88
CA GLU A 259 -2.84 -6.20 18.33
C GLU A 259 -1.56 -6.97 18.64
N HIS A 260 -1.36 -7.43 19.87
CA HIS A 260 -0.23 -8.32 20.21
C HIS A 260 -0.24 -9.59 19.36
N THR A 261 -1.40 -10.20 19.16
CA THR A 261 -1.54 -11.39 18.29
C THR A 261 -1.09 -11.08 16.86
N GLN A 262 -1.48 -9.93 16.31
CA GLN A 262 -1.07 -9.51 14.96
C GLN A 262 0.42 -9.16 14.88
N ILE A 263 0.99 -8.54 15.91
CA ILE A 263 2.44 -8.30 16.01
C ILE A 263 3.19 -9.64 15.93
N GLN A 264 2.79 -10.64 16.74
CA GLN A 264 3.46 -11.95 16.74
C GLN A 264 3.30 -12.71 15.41
N ASN A 265 2.11 -12.61 14.79
CA ASN A 265 1.88 -13.18 13.46
C ASN A 265 2.81 -12.57 12.42
N LEU A 266 2.88 -11.23 12.36
CA LEU A 266 3.74 -10.52 11.41
C LEU A 266 5.23 -10.83 11.66
N LEU A 267 5.69 -10.89 12.91
CA LEU A 267 7.06 -11.30 13.25
C LEU A 267 7.39 -12.71 12.74
N SER A 268 6.45 -13.64 12.87
CA SER A 268 6.57 -15.01 12.37
C SER A 268 6.71 -15.05 10.85
N ILE A 269 5.87 -14.29 10.13
CA ILE A 269 5.94 -14.16 8.66
C ILE A 269 7.30 -13.57 8.25
N ILE A 270 7.69 -12.43 8.82
CA ILE A 270 8.98 -11.78 8.56
C ILE A 270 10.16 -12.72 8.83
N LYS A 271 10.06 -13.66 9.80
CA LYS A 271 11.10 -14.67 10.08
C LYS A 271 11.21 -15.75 9.02
N LYS A 272 10.10 -16.09 8.37
CA LYS A 272 10.05 -17.11 7.32
C LYS A 272 10.36 -16.54 5.93
N SER A 273 10.10 -15.25 5.71
CA SER A 273 10.37 -14.58 4.45
C SER A 273 11.88 -14.47 4.17
N SER A 274 12.34 -15.09 3.07
CA SER A 274 13.73 -15.00 2.60
C SER A 274 13.80 -14.23 1.28
N VAL A 275 14.37 -13.02 1.33
CA VAL A 275 14.59 -12.18 0.13
C VAL A 275 15.62 -12.77 -0.83
N GLY A 276 16.49 -13.68 -0.37
CA GLY A 276 17.51 -14.32 -1.20
C GLY A 276 16.89 -15.11 -2.36
N PHE A 277 15.90 -15.95 -2.07
CA PHE A 277 15.18 -16.72 -3.09
C PHE A 277 14.45 -15.82 -4.10
N ILE A 278 13.90 -14.70 -3.63
CA ILE A 278 13.20 -13.73 -4.47
C ILE A 278 14.16 -13.05 -5.46
N ASN A 279 15.41 -12.82 -5.07
CA ASN A 279 16.42 -12.25 -5.97
C ASN A 279 16.77 -13.19 -7.13
N GLU A 280 16.59 -14.50 -6.96
CA GLU A 280 16.87 -15.51 -8.00
C GLU A 280 15.63 -15.86 -8.84
N ALA A 281 14.43 -15.44 -8.42
CA ALA A 281 13.18 -15.76 -9.09
C ALA A 281 12.99 -14.94 -10.39
N TYR A 282 13.09 -15.62 -11.55
CA TYR A 282 12.93 -14.99 -12.87
C TYR A 282 11.59 -14.26 -13.05
N SER A 283 10.50 -14.82 -12.52
CA SER A 283 9.18 -14.18 -12.58
C SER A 283 9.15 -12.85 -11.86
N VAL A 284 9.71 -12.77 -10.66
CA VAL A 284 9.76 -11.53 -9.88
C VAL A 284 10.65 -10.51 -10.55
N GLN A 285 11.82 -10.90 -11.08
CA GLN A 285 12.71 -9.97 -11.76
C GLN A 285 12.08 -9.40 -13.04
N ALA A 286 11.47 -10.25 -13.86
CA ALA A 286 10.76 -9.82 -15.07
C ALA A 286 9.60 -8.88 -14.75
N LEU A 287 8.74 -9.23 -13.77
CA LEU A 287 7.65 -8.35 -13.34
C LEU A 287 8.18 -7.05 -12.72
N THR A 288 9.31 -7.08 -12.01
CA THR A 288 9.95 -5.88 -11.45
C THR A 288 10.34 -4.93 -12.57
N LYS A 289 10.90 -5.45 -13.67
CA LYS A 289 11.25 -4.67 -14.86
C LYS A 289 10.02 -4.04 -15.52
N GLU A 290 8.96 -4.81 -15.75
CA GLU A 290 7.74 -4.30 -16.38
C GLU A 290 7.04 -3.24 -15.52
N ILE A 291 6.97 -3.46 -14.20
CA ILE A 291 6.42 -2.47 -13.27
C ILE A 291 7.29 -1.22 -13.21
N TYR A 292 8.62 -1.38 -13.14
CA TYR A 292 9.57 -0.25 -13.18
C TYR A 292 9.33 0.63 -14.40
N HIS A 293 9.22 0.03 -15.59
CA HIS A 293 8.97 0.77 -16.83
C HIS A 293 7.61 1.48 -16.79
N THR A 294 6.56 0.78 -16.37
CA THR A 294 5.20 1.33 -16.27
C THR A 294 5.14 2.52 -15.30
N VAL A 295 5.78 2.42 -14.13
CA VAL A 295 5.86 3.51 -13.15
C VAL A 295 6.67 4.68 -13.70
N SER A 296 7.80 4.42 -14.37
CA SER A 296 8.65 5.45 -14.95
C SER A 296 7.89 6.28 -15.98
N LEU A 297 7.18 5.64 -16.91
CA LEU A 297 6.36 6.33 -17.92
C LEU A 297 5.29 7.22 -17.29
N LYS A 298 4.61 6.73 -16.24
CA LYS A 298 3.60 7.51 -15.51
C LYS A 298 4.22 8.71 -14.79
N TYR A 299 5.37 8.48 -14.14
CA TYR A 299 6.10 9.55 -13.46
C TYR A 299 6.57 10.62 -14.44
N GLU A 300 7.18 10.23 -15.56
CA GLU A 300 7.61 11.14 -16.63
C GLU A 300 6.43 11.92 -17.22
N HIS A 301 5.27 11.27 -17.41
CA HIS A 301 4.06 11.94 -17.84
C HIS A 301 3.64 13.05 -16.85
N ILE A 302 3.64 12.77 -15.55
CA ILE A 302 3.32 13.78 -14.52
C ILE A 302 4.34 14.94 -14.56
N GLN A 303 5.65 14.63 -14.66
CA GLN A 303 6.69 15.66 -14.74
C GLN A 303 6.56 16.54 -15.99
N SER A 304 6.16 15.96 -17.13
CA SER A 304 5.89 16.70 -18.37
C SER A 304 4.71 17.68 -18.27
N GLN A 305 3.87 17.52 -17.24
CA GLN A 305 2.73 18.38 -16.94
C GLN A 305 3.05 19.39 -15.82
N ASP A 306 4.31 19.82 -15.68
CA ASP A 306 4.80 20.71 -14.61
C ASP A 306 4.58 20.18 -13.19
N GLY A 307 4.72 18.86 -13.01
CA GLY A 307 4.69 18.22 -11.71
C GLY A 307 3.29 17.86 -11.19
N LEU A 308 3.27 17.26 -10.01
CA LEU A 308 2.06 16.71 -9.40
C LEU A 308 1.09 17.82 -8.96
N LEU A 309 1.60 18.97 -8.51
CA LEU A 309 0.76 20.07 -8.07
C LEU A 309 -0.12 20.58 -9.22
N ASN A 310 0.46 20.79 -10.41
CA ASN A 310 -0.28 21.20 -11.59
C ASN A 310 -1.23 20.08 -12.06
N PHE A 311 -0.77 18.82 -12.02
CA PHE A 311 -1.59 17.64 -12.33
C PHE A 311 -2.85 17.55 -11.44
N TYR A 312 -2.71 17.87 -10.14
CA TYR A 312 -3.80 17.94 -9.17
C TYR A 312 -4.72 19.14 -9.40
N GLN A 313 -4.15 20.33 -9.67
CA GLN A 313 -4.92 21.56 -9.94
C GLN A 313 -5.78 21.46 -11.20
N LYS A 314 -5.32 20.70 -12.20
CA LYS A 314 -6.06 20.38 -13.44
C LYS A 314 -7.03 19.20 -13.29
N GLU A 315 -7.18 18.65 -12.08
CA GLU A 315 -8.03 17.50 -11.75
C GLU A 315 -7.70 16.19 -12.50
N GLN A 316 -6.52 16.11 -13.13
CA GLN A 316 -6.11 14.94 -13.91
C GLN A 316 -5.90 13.73 -13.00
N LEU A 317 -5.25 13.93 -11.85
CA LEU A 317 -5.05 12.90 -10.83
C LEU A 317 -6.37 12.25 -10.39
N GLN A 318 -7.37 13.07 -10.06
CA GLN A 318 -8.68 12.64 -9.60
C GLN A 318 -9.44 11.88 -10.70
N TRP A 319 -9.34 12.36 -11.94
CA TRP A 319 -9.96 11.70 -13.08
C TRP A 319 -9.35 10.31 -13.35
N GLU A 320 -8.02 10.19 -13.34
CA GLU A 320 -7.33 8.91 -13.54
C GLU A 320 -7.70 7.90 -12.44
N ILE A 321 -7.66 8.34 -11.18
CA ILE A 321 -8.07 7.51 -10.03
C ILE A 321 -9.53 7.07 -10.15
N LYS A 322 -10.43 7.97 -10.55
CA LYS A 322 -11.85 7.64 -10.73
C LYS A 322 -12.06 6.63 -11.85
N ARG A 323 -11.35 6.79 -12.98
CA ARG A 323 -11.40 5.86 -14.11
C ARG A 323 -10.90 4.48 -13.70
N GLN A 324 -9.76 4.42 -13.01
CA GLN A 324 -9.19 3.16 -12.52
C GLN A 324 -10.09 2.48 -11.50
N ASN A 325 -10.63 3.24 -10.53
CA ASN A 325 -11.59 2.73 -9.55
C ASN A 325 -12.80 2.07 -10.21
N LYS A 326 -13.38 2.72 -11.23
CA LYS A 326 -14.55 2.19 -11.93
C LYS A 326 -14.23 0.83 -12.56
N ARG A 327 -13.08 0.71 -13.21
CA ARG A 327 -12.64 -0.53 -13.84
C ARG A 327 -12.42 -1.64 -12.81
N GLU A 328 -11.67 -1.36 -11.74
CA GLU A 328 -11.40 -2.34 -10.69
C GLU A 328 -12.69 -2.77 -9.97
N GLN A 329 -13.63 -1.86 -9.73
CA GLN A 329 -14.93 -2.20 -9.15
C GLN A 329 -15.71 -3.16 -10.07
N GLN A 330 -15.74 -2.90 -11.38
CA GLN A 330 -16.42 -3.79 -12.33
C GLN A 330 -15.79 -5.19 -12.38
N GLU A 331 -14.46 -5.26 -12.38
CA GLU A 331 -13.71 -6.52 -12.32
C GLU A 331 -14.00 -7.27 -11.01
N PHE A 332 -14.03 -6.56 -9.89
CA PHE A 332 -14.35 -7.14 -8.58
C PHE A 332 -15.80 -7.64 -8.48
N ASP A 333 -16.78 -6.84 -8.93
CA ASP A 333 -18.20 -7.22 -8.93
C ASP A 333 -18.43 -8.48 -9.79
N ALA A 334 -17.73 -8.58 -10.94
CA ALA A 334 -17.78 -9.76 -11.80
C ALA A 334 -17.20 -11.01 -11.11
N GLN A 335 -16.10 -10.86 -10.35
CA GLN A 335 -15.51 -11.96 -9.57
C GLN A 335 -16.46 -12.47 -8.49
N LEU A 336 -17.20 -11.59 -7.82
CA LEU A 336 -18.20 -12.00 -6.82
C LEU A 336 -19.32 -12.83 -7.49
N ILE A 337 -19.80 -12.39 -8.65
CA ILE A 337 -20.84 -13.10 -9.41
C ILE A 337 -20.33 -14.48 -9.85
N GLU A 338 -19.12 -14.56 -10.41
CA GLU A 338 -18.51 -15.82 -10.84
C GLU A 338 -18.29 -16.80 -9.68
N ALA A 339 -17.93 -16.27 -8.50
CA ALA A 339 -17.80 -17.06 -7.27
C ALA A 339 -19.16 -17.44 -6.64
N GLY A 340 -20.28 -16.99 -7.22
CA GLY A 340 -21.62 -17.22 -6.67
C GLY A 340 -21.86 -16.51 -5.33
N ILE A 341 -21.12 -15.45 -5.04
CA ILE A 341 -21.26 -14.64 -3.81
C ILE A 341 -22.27 -13.54 -4.08
N THR A 342 -23.42 -13.60 -3.40
CA THR A 342 -24.49 -12.61 -3.54
C THR A 342 -24.89 -12.02 -2.18
N PRO A 343 -25.48 -10.82 -2.15
CA PRO A 343 -25.98 -10.23 -0.90
C PRO A 343 -26.94 -11.14 -0.13
N GLU A 344 -27.72 -11.98 -0.83
CA GLU A 344 -28.73 -12.88 -0.27
C GLU A 344 -28.14 -14.12 0.41
N ASN A 345 -26.96 -14.59 -0.04
CA ASN A 345 -26.33 -15.80 0.48
C ASN A 345 -25.11 -15.53 1.39
N THR A 346 -24.83 -14.26 1.66
CA THR A 346 -23.63 -13.84 2.40
C THR A 346 -24.00 -13.07 3.66
N HIS A 347 -23.49 -13.54 4.81
CA HIS A 347 -23.69 -12.87 6.08
C HIS A 347 -22.60 -11.84 6.36
N ILE A 348 -23.00 -10.66 6.83
CA ILE A 348 -22.10 -9.57 7.22
C ILE A 348 -22.22 -9.26 8.73
N TYR A 349 -21.21 -8.65 9.31
CA TYR A 349 -21.31 -8.05 10.64
C TYR A 349 -22.23 -6.82 10.57
N GLY A 350 -23.34 -6.81 11.33
CA GLY A 350 -24.29 -5.71 11.39
C GLY A 350 -23.86 -4.58 12.32
N GLU A 351 -24.65 -3.50 12.37
CA GLU A 351 -24.40 -2.27 13.14
C GLU A 351 -24.09 -2.54 14.62
N GLU A 352 -24.71 -3.56 15.21
CA GLU A 352 -24.51 -3.97 16.60
C GLU A 352 -23.07 -4.44 16.90
N HIS A 353 -22.28 -4.73 15.87
CA HIS A 353 -20.88 -5.16 15.99
C HIS A 353 -19.87 -4.04 15.73
N TRP A 354 -20.30 -2.84 15.32
CA TRP A 354 -19.42 -1.76 14.87
C TRP A 354 -19.19 -0.75 16.00
N ASN A 355 -17.92 -0.42 16.23
CA ASN A 355 -17.56 0.75 17.05
C ASN A 355 -17.14 1.93 16.16
N LEU A 356 -16.65 1.62 14.97
CA LEU A 356 -16.22 2.57 13.95
C LEU A 356 -17.12 2.40 12.74
N TYR A 357 -17.68 3.51 12.26
CA TYR A 357 -18.51 3.50 11.05
C TYR A 357 -17.67 3.03 9.84
N PRO A 358 -18.01 1.89 9.21
CA PRO A 358 -17.11 1.22 8.26
C PRO A 358 -17.27 1.70 6.81
N PHE A 359 -18.16 2.67 6.57
CA PHE A 359 -18.43 3.17 5.24
C PHE A 359 -17.90 4.58 5.03
N THR A 360 -17.71 4.91 3.76
CA THR A 360 -17.29 6.24 3.33
C THR A 360 -18.30 7.29 3.77
N LYS A 361 -17.89 8.25 4.60
CA LYS A 361 -18.74 9.38 5.01
C LYS A 361 -18.89 10.38 3.86
N LYS A 362 -20.08 10.99 3.74
CA LYS A 362 -20.28 12.11 2.82
C LYS A 362 -19.47 13.31 3.31
N LEU A 363 -18.66 13.88 2.42
CA LEU A 363 -17.98 15.14 2.68
C LEU A 363 -18.97 16.29 2.44
N ASN A 364 -19.27 17.05 3.49
CA ASN A 364 -20.14 18.22 3.43
C ASN A 364 -19.36 19.53 3.23
N ALA A 365 -18.05 19.45 3.00
CA ALA A 365 -17.19 20.61 2.87
C ALA A 365 -17.02 21.05 1.42
N ILE A 366 -17.05 22.37 1.19
CA ILE A 366 -16.69 22.98 -0.09
C ILE A 366 -15.17 22.99 -0.17
N THR A 367 -14.59 22.14 -0.99
CA THR A 367 -13.15 22.12 -1.27
C THR A 367 -12.88 22.75 -2.63
N LYS A 368 -11.75 23.45 -2.77
CA LYS A 368 -11.33 24.07 -4.04
C LYS A 368 -11.11 23.05 -5.16
N PHE A 369 -10.73 21.83 -4.80
CA PHE A 369 -10.52 20.70 -5.69
C PHE A 369 -11.23 19.47 -5.14
N PHE A 370 -11.58 18.50 -5.99
CA PHE A 370 -12.16 17.24 -5.53
C PHE A 370 -11.17 16.50 -4.61
N PRO A 371 -11.58 16.14 -3.38
CA PRO A 371 -10.73 15.42 -2.45
C PRO A 371 -10.59 13.95 -2.88
N LEU A 372 -9.47 13.34 -2.50
CA LEU A 372 -9.31 11.90 -2.62
C LEU A 372 -10.07 11.23 -1.47
N ILE A 373 -11.04 10.41 -1.84
CA ILE A 373 -11.94 9.74 -0.89
C ILE A 373 -11.68 8.24 -0.98
N PRO A 374 -11.27 7.58 0.11
CA PRO A 374 -11.17 6.13 0.17
C PRO A 374 -12.47 5.42 -0.26
N LYS A 375 -12.36 4.34 -1.02
CA LYS A 375 -13.49 3.58 -1.57
C LYS A 375 -13.24 2.08 -1.46
N ARG A 376 -13.91 1.43 -0.49
CA ARG A 376 -13.87 -0.02 -0.34
C ARG A 376 -14.64 -0.69 -1.47
N LEU A 377 -14.06 -1.74 -2.05
CA LEU A 377 -14.69 -2.51 -3.14
C LEU A 377 -15.95 -3.24 -2.66
N TRP A 378 -15.92 -3.73 -1.42
CA TRP A 378 -17.04 -4.41 -0.78
C TRP A 378 -18.21 -3.51 -0.38
N GLN A 379 -18.01 -2.17 -0.36
CA GLN A 379 -19.00 -1.26 0.25
C GLN A 379 -20.39 -1.34 -0.41
N ASN A 380 -20.46 -1.41 -1.75
CA ASN A 380 -21.74 -1.48 -2.45
C ASN A 380 -22.48 -2.80 -2.15
N PHE A 381 -21.73 -3.90 -2.12
CA PHE A 381 -22.24 -5.22 -1.76
C PHE A 381 -22.83 -5.21 -0.35
N GLU A 382 -22.03 -4.75 0.63
CA GLU A 382 -22.44 -4.71 2.04
C GLU A 382 -23.64 -3.81 2.29
N LEU A 383 -23.69 -2.63 1.66
CA LEU A 383 -24.85 -1.73 1.76
C LEU A 383 -26.12 -2.34 1.16
N THR A 384 -25.98 -3.23 0.17
CA THR A 384 -27.11 -3.96 -0.42
C THR A 384 -27.58 -5.06 0.53
N SER A 385 -26.65 -5.83 1.11
CA SER A 385 -26.96 -6.84 2.13
C SER A 385 -27.68 -6.23 3.34
N ILE A 386 -27.27 -5.04 3.81
CA ILE A 386 -27.92 -4.35 4.94
C ILE A 386 -29.37 -3.95 4.62
N LYS A 387 -29.64 -3.52 3.38
CA LYS A 387 -31.00 -3.10 2.99
C LYS A 387 -31.97 -4.27 2.80
N GLN A 388 -31.43 -5.47 2.55
CA GLN A 388 -32.21 -6.68 2.33
C GLN A 388 -32.43 -7.48 3.62
N ALA A 389 -31.59 -7.28 4.64
CA ALA A 389 -31.73 -7.83 5.99
C ALA A 389 -32.81 -7.09 6.78
#